data_AF-A0A3D3ANR4-F1
#
_entry.id   AF-A0A3D3ANR4-F1
#
_cell.length_a   1.000
_cell.length_b   1.000
_cell.length_c   1.000
_cell.angle_alpha   90.00
_cell.angle_beta   90.00
_cell.angle_gamma   90.00
#
_symmetry.space_group_name_H-M   'P 1'
#
loop_
_entity.id
_entity.type
_entity.pdbx_description
1 polymer ?
#
loop_
_entity_poly.entity_id
_entity_poly.type
_entity_poly.pdbx_seq_one_letter_code
_entity_poly.pdbx_strand_id
1 'polypeptide(L)'
;MQVKGSLLKILQPESQFDENQFYTEKELEEALKNKKPFVLEENGIEIFKNFIRISSVGFENFQDSFVSLYKVFYHYLKGEGVGIIKSIEYRSGFMKIAENVPLPCDLTLGILKGMMKFLKAKSILVKHKNCQKEGFKFCEYEVNWMVSNVS
;
A
#
# COMPACT_ATOMS: atom_id res chain seq x y z
N MET A 1 13.43 5.85 10.04
CA MET A 1 12.32 4.85 10.05
C MET A 1 12.90 3.43 10.21
N GLN A 2 12.12 2.45 10.67
CA GLN A 2 12.45 1.02 10.63
C GLN A 2 11.45 0.24 9.76
N VAL A 3 11.90 -0.82 9.11
CA VAL A 3 11.14 -1.65 8.17
C VAL A 3 11.18 -3.13 8.58
N LYS A 4 10.03 -3.80 8.57
CA LYS A 4 9.92 -5.23 8.88
C LYS A 4 10.54 -6.08 7.78
N GLY A 5 11.31 -7.10 8.13
CA GLY A 5 12.02 -7.95 7.17
C GLY A 5 11.12 -8.69 6.18
N SER A 6 9.86 -8.94 6.54
CA SER A 6 8.87 -9.49 5.59
C SER A 6 8.58 -8.54 4.43
N LEU A 7 8.65 -7.22 4.60
CA LEU A 7 8.59 -6.27 3.48
C LEU A 7 9.83 -6.44 2.59
N LEU A 8 11.02 -6.50 3.19
CA LEU A 8 12.27 -6.62 2.44
C LEU A 8 12.35 -7.94 1.68
N LYS A 9 11.86 -9.06 2.25
CA LYS A 9 11.74 -10.33 1.52
C LYS A 9 10.83 -10.24 0.31
N ILE A 10 9.71 -9.50 0.38
CA ILE A 10 8.85 -9.33 -0.79
C ILE A 10 9.57 -8.52 -1.88
N LEU A 11 10.38 -7.53 -1.49
CA LEU A 11 11.18 -6.73 -2.41
C LEU A 11 12.40 -7.50 -2.94
N GLN A 12 13.01 -8.38 -2.16
CA GLN A 12 14.18 -9.17 -2.52
C GLN A 12 14.00 -10.61 -2.03
N PRO A 13 13.28 -11.46 -2.78
CA PRO A 13 12.94 -12.83 -2.34
C PRO A 13 14.14 -13.71 -2.01
N GLU A 14 15.27 -13.49 -2.70
CA GLU A 14 16.51 -14.24 -2.53
C GLU A 14 17.37 -13.76 -1.33
N SER A 15 16.93 -12.71 -0.63
CA SER A 15 17.65 -12.19 0.54
C SER A 15 17.48 -13.10 1.77
N GLN A 16 18.42 -13.00 2.71
CA GLN A 16 18.39 -13.75 3.97
C GLN A 16 17.74 -12.96 5.12
N PHE A 17 16.91 -11.95 4.83
CA PHE A 17 16.25 -11.18 5.88
C PHE A 17 15.34 -12.07 6.72
N ASP A 18 15.35 -11.89 8.04
CA ASP A 18 14.40 -12.51 8.97
C ASP A 18 13.08 -11.72 8.91
N GLU A 19 11.99 -12.42 8.61
CA GLU A 19 10.65 -11.82 8.41
C GLU A 19 10.10 -11.08 9.64
N ASN A 20 10.60 -11.44 10.83
CA ASN A 20 10.13 -10.92 12.11
C ASN A 20 11.03 -9.81 12.68
N GLN A 21 12.21 -9.59 12.09
CA GLN A 21 13.12 -8.54 12.51
C GLN A 21 12.80 -7.19 11.83
N PHE A 22 13.26 -6.11 12.45
CA PHE A 22 13.18 -4.77 11.90
C PHE A 22 14.57 -4.30 11.46
N TYR A 23 14.64 -3.75 10.26
CA TYR A 23 15.83 -3.25 9.60
C TYR A 23 15.74 -1.72 9.43
N THR A 24 16.82 -1.10 9.01
CA THR A 24 16.87 0.36 8.86
C THR A 24 16.32 0.78 7.50
N GLU A 25 16.14 2.09 7.35
CA GLU A 25 15.75 2.71 6.09
C GLU A 25 16.76 2.46 4.96
N LYS A 26 18.04 2.26 5.29
CA LYS A 26 19.08 1.97 4.31
C LYS A 26 18.84 0.62 3.61
N GLU A 27 18.47 -0.43 4.33
CA GLU A 27 18.15 -1.72 3.73
C GLU A 27 16.92 -1.63 2.82
N LEU A 28 15.95 -0.78 3.17
CA LEU A 28 14.81 -0.49 2.29
C LEU A 28 15.26 0.21 1.00
N GLU A 29 16.10 1.24 1.09
CA GLU A 29 16.63 1.94 -0.09
C GLU A 29 17.41 0.99 -1.01
N GLU A 30 18.23 0.11 -0.45
CA GLU A 30 18.96 -0.93 -1.18
C GLU A 30 18.01 -1.92 -1.84
N ALA A 31 16.96 -2.36 -1.14
CA ALA A 31 15.94 -3.27 -1.68
C ALA A 31 15.11 -2.65 -2.81
N LEU A 32 14.93 -1.32 -2.79
CA LEU A 32 14.20 -0.58 -3.82
C LEU A 32 15.06 -0.21 -5.03
N LYS A 33 16.38 -0.25 -4.88
CA LYS A 33 17.33 0.22 -5.89
C LYS A 33 17.14 -0.50 -7.23
N ASN A 34 17.10 0.29 -8.31
CA ASN A 34 16.97 -0.17 -9.70
C ASN A 34 15.69 -0.96 -10.03
N LYS A 35 14.69 -1.00 -9.14
CA LYS A 35 13.41 -1.64 -9.45
C LYS A 35 12.64 -0.83 -10.48
N LYS A 36 12.13 -1.51 -11.49
CA LYS A 36 11.25 -0.90 -12.50
C LYS A 36 9.86 -0.63 -11.88
N PRO A 37 9.15 0.43 -12.30
CA PRO A 37 7.83 0.78 -11.77
C PRO A 37 6.81 -0.38 -11.74
N PHE A 38 6.74 -1.18 -12.81
CA PHE A 38 5.80 -2.30 -12.85
C PHE A 38 6.13 -3.41 -11.82
N VAL A 39 7.42 -3.63 -11.53
CA VAL A 39 7.86 -4.59 -10.51
C VAL A 39 7.47 -4.09 -9.12
N LEU A 40 7.60 -2.78 -8.88
CA LEU A 40 7.16 -2.16 -7.63
C LEU A 40 5.65 -2.28 -7.44
N GLU A 41 4.87 -2.13 -8.50
CA GLU A 41 3.43 -2.34 -8.47
C GLU A 41 3.07 -3.80 -8.13
N GLU A 42 3.72 -4.77 -8.78
CA GLU A 42 3.53 -6.19 -8.47
C GLU A 42 3.92 -6.52 -7.02
N ASN A 43 5.05 -5.99 -6.54
CA ASN A 43 5.46 -6.10 -5.15
C ASN A 43 4.42 -5.49 -4.20
N GLY A 44 3.80 -4.37 -4.56
CA GLY A 44 2.71 -3.76 -3.78
C GLY A 44 1.50 -4.68 -3.62
N ILE A 45 1.12 -5.38 -4.69
CA ILE A 45 0.04 -6.38 -4.65
C ILE A 45 0.41 -7.52 -3.68
N GLU A 46 1.63 -8.02 -3.74
CA GLU A 46 2.11 -9.10 -2.86
C GLU A 46 2.22 -8.67 -1.39
N ILE A 47 2.62 -7.41 -1.13
CA ILE A 47 2.61 -6.81 0.22
C ILE A 47 1.19 -6.87 0.81
N PHE A 48 0.18 -6.45 0.06
CA PHE A 48 -1.19 -6.49 0.54
C PHE A 48 -1.66 -7.94 0.80
N LYS A 49 -1.39 -8.87 -0.12
CA LYS A 49 -1.75 -10.29 0.06
C LYS A 49 -1.08 -10.90 1.29
N ASN A 50 0.20 -10.62 1.48
CA ASN A 50 0.95 -11.10 2.63
C ASN A 50 0.35 -10.57 3.93
N PHE A 51 0.01 -9.27 3.98
CA PHE A 51 -0.67 -8.66 5.13
C PHE A 51 -2.00 -9.32 5.46
N ILE A 52 -2.86 -9.57 4.47
CA ILE A 52 -4.14 -10.26 4.69
C ILE A 52 -3.94 -11.69 5.22
N ARG A 53 -2.91 -12.40 4.75
CA ARG A 53 -2.62 -13.77 5.20
C ARG A 53 -2.24 -13.85 6.68
N ILE A 54 -1.55 -12.82 7.19
CA ILE A 54 -0.95 -12.84 8.55
C ILE A 54 -1.70 -11.96 9.55
N SER A 55 -2.60 -11.08 9.08
CA SER A 55 -3.38 -10.21 9.94
C SER A 55 -4.79 -10.75 10.13
N SER A 56 -5.37 -10.52 11.31
CA SER A 56 -6.79 -10.76 11.57
C SER A 56 -7.66 -9.56 11.21
N VAL A 57 -7.15 -8.62 10.39
CA VAL A 57 -7.87 -7.39 10.06
C VAL A 57 -8.99 -7.73 9.07
N GLY A 58 -10.23 -7.51 9.49
CA GLY A 58 -11.39 -7.60 8.62
C GLY A 58 -11.43 -6.45 7.62
N PHE A 59 -11.42 -6.79 6.33
CA PHE A 59 -11.72 -5.89 5.22
C PHE A 59 -13.12 -6.25 4.71
N GLU A 60 -14.15 -5.81 5.44
CA GLU A 60 -15.53 -6.29 5.26
C GLU A 60 -16.28 -5.58 4.13
N ASN A 61 -16.05 -4.28 3.98
CA ASN A 61 -16.61 -3.46 2.90
C ASN A 61 -15.58 -2.43 2.40
N PHE A 62 -15.88 -1.76 1.28
CA PHE A 62 -14.96 -0.80 0.66
C PHE A 62 -14.58 0.34 1.60
N GLN A 63 -15.55 0.98 2.25
CA GLN A 63 -15.30 2.15 3.09
C GLN A 63 -14.36 1.81 4.26
N ASP A 64 -14.68 0.75 5.00
CA ASP A 64 -13.88 0.29 6.15
C ASP A 64 -12.48 -0.19 5.75
N SER A 65 -12.38 -0.75 4.54
CA SER A 65 -11.11 -1.22 3.97
C SER A 65 -10.14 -0.08 3.72
N PHE A 66 -10.61 1.01 3.12
CA PHE A 66 -9.78 2.18 2.86
C PHE A 66 -9.43 2.94 4.14
N VAL A 67 -10.34 3.00 5.11
CA VAL A 67 -10.04 3.53 6.44
C VAL A 67 -8.98 2.65 7.12
N SER A 68 -9.01 1.33 6.93
CA SER A 68 -8.04 0.40 7.50
C SER A 68 -6.71 0.31 6.73
N LEU A 69 -6.54 1.04 5.63
CA LEU A 69 -5.34 0.98 4.79
C LEU A 69 -4.05 1.30 5.57
N TYR A 70 -4.11 2.21 6.55
CA TYR A 70 -2.95 2.51 7.41
C TYR A 70 -2.42 1.27 8.13
N LYS A 71 -3.27 0.30 8.48
CA LYS A 71 -2.85 -0.93 9.17
C LYS A 71 -1.88 -1.75 8.32
N VAL A 72 -2.00 -1.69 6.99
CA VAL A 72 -1.05 -2.34 6.07
C VAL A 72 0.35 -1.73 6.27
N PHE A 73 0.45 -0.41 6.23
CA PHE A 73 1.74 0.27 6.35
C PHE A 73 2.34 0.15 7.75
N TYR A 74 1.52 0.28 8.79
CA TYR A 74 1.95 0.13 10.19
C TYR A 74 2.38 -1.30 10.53
N HIS A 75 1.94 -2.29 9.76
CA HIS A 75 2.44 -3.65 9.90
C HIS A 75 3.91 -3.76 9.47
N TYR A 76 4.29 -3.06 8.40
CA TYR A 76 5.61 -3.16 7.79
C TYR A 76 6.58 -2.07 8.20
N LEU A 77 6.09 -0.92 8.67
CA LEU A 77 6.90 0.26 8.97
C LEU A 77 6.73 0.68 10.43
N LYS A 78 7.83 1.09 11.06
CA LYS A 78 7.87 1.64 12.42
C LYS A 78 8.63 2.98 12.43
N GLY A 79 8.18 3.90 13.27
CA GLY A 79 8.84 5.18 13.51
C GLY A 79 7.86 6.35 13.49
N GLU A 80 8.36 7.53 13.87
CA GLU A 80 7.60 8.76 13.70
C GLU A 80 7.34 9.03 12.21
N GLY A 81 6.14 9.51 11.90
CA GLY A 81 5.78 9.91 10.53
C GLY A 81 5.47 8.74 9.58
N VAL A 82 5.24 7.52 10.07
CA VAL A 82 4.69 6.43 9.25
C VAL A 82 3.27 6.79 8.83
N GLY A 83 3.12 7.52 7.73
CA GLY A 83 1.92 7.58 6.91
C GLY A 83 0.62 8.02 7.61
N ILE A 84 0.32 9.32 7.67
CA ILE A 84 -1.05 9.81 7.65
C ILE A 84 -1.67 9.37 6.33
N ILE A 85 -2.75 8.59 6.41
CA ILE A 85 -3.56 8.20 5.27
C ILE A 85 -4.94 8.78 5.46
N LYS A 86 -5.39 9.54 4.47
CA LYS A 86 -6.72 10.11 4.42
C LYS A 86 -7.44 9.58 3.21
N SER A 87 -8.54 8.88 3.45
CA SER A 87 -9.47 8.41 2.42
C SER A 87 -10.74 9.26 2.46
N ILE A 88 -11.16 9.78 1.32
CA ILE A 88 -12.43 10.51 1.16
C ILE A 88 -13.20 9.86 0.01
N GLU A 89 -14.35 9.27 0.32
CA GLU A 89 -15.31 8.84 -0.70
C GLU A 89 -16.11 10.06 -1.15
N TYR A 90 -15.99 10.42 -2.43
CA TYR A 90 -16.72 11.57 -2.99
C TYR A 90 -18.11 11.16 -3.50
N ARG A 91 -18.22 9.92 -3.96
CA ARG A 91 -19.47 9.27 -4.37
C ARG A 91 -19.25 7.76 -4.36
N SER A 92 -20.35 7.01 -4.28
CA SER A 92 -20.28 5.55 -4.34
C SER A 92 -19.46 5.09 -5.55
N GLY A 93 -18.46 4.23 -5.32
CA GLY A 93 -17.59 3.74 -6.38
C GLY A 93 -16.41 4.65 -6.74
N PHE A 94 -16.22 5.76 -6.02
CA PHE A 94 -15.09 6.67 -6.25
C PHE A 94 -14.54 7.26 -4.95
N MET A 95 -13.26 6.99 -4.73
CA MET A 95 -12.51 7.45 -3.57
C MET A 95 -11.21 8.15 -3.97
N LYS A 96 -10.86 9.20 -3.24
CA LYS A 96 -9.50 9.75 -3.24
C LYS A 96 -8.77 9.33 -1.98
N ILE A 97 -7.48 9.02 -2.16
CA ILE A 97 -6.58 8.62 -1.09
C ILE A 97 -5.40 9.56 -1.13
N ALA A 98 -5.09 10.16 0.01
CA ALA A 98 -3.91 10.96 0.23
C ALA A 98 -3.03 10.29 1.28
N GLU A 99 -1.73 10.19 1.04
CA GLU A 99 -0.77 9.51 1.92
C GLU A 99 0.57 10.22 1.96
N ASN A 100 1.26 10.15 3.10
CA ASN A 100 2.65 10.59 3.25
C ASN A 100 3.61 9.45 3.67
N VAL A 101 3.30 8.22 3.26
CA VAL A 101 4.12 7.04 3.52
C VAL A 101 5.46 7.16 2.76
N PRO A 102 6.59 6.85 3.41
CA PRO A 102 7.94 6.89 2.81
C PRO A 102 8.23 5.67 1.91
N LEU A 103 7.28 5.31 1.04
CA LEU A 103 7.42 4.23 0.05
C LEU A 103 7.21 4.79 -1.37
N PRO A 104 7.87 4.25 -2.41
CA PRO A 104 7.61 4.62 -3.80
C PRO A 104 6.12 4.60 -4.16
N CYS A 105 5.67 5.55 -4.98
CA CYS A 105 4.26 5.67 -5.36
C CYS A 105 3.72 4.40 -6.03
N ASP A 106 4.55 3.74 -6.84
CA ASP A 106 4.19 2.51 -7.55
C ASP A 106 3.92 1.34 -6.59
N LEU A 107 4.63 1.29 -5.44
CA LEU A 107 4.36 0.30 -4.39
C LEU A 107 3.00 0.54 -3.75
N THR A 108 2.70 1.78 -3.37
CA THR A 108 1.39 2.17 -2.82
C THR A 108 0.28 1.89 -3.84
N LEU A 109 0.50 2.20 -5.12
CA LEU A 109 -0.42 1.90 -6.21
C LEU A 109 -0.71 0.39 -6.30
N GLY A 110 0.33 -0.43 -6.16
CA GLY A 110 0.21 -1.89 -6.11
C GLY A 110 -0.60 -2.37 -4.90
N ILE A 111 -0.36 -1.83 -3.71
CA ILE A 111 -1.12 -2.15 -2.49
C ILE A 111 -2.61 -1.86 -2.69
N LEU A 112 -2.94 -0.67 -3.22
CA LEU A 112 -4.32 -0.29 -3.54
C LEU A 112 -4.95 -1.25 -4.54
N LYS A 113 -4.23 -1.61 -5.61
CA LYS A 113 -4.70 -2.61 -6.58
C LYS A 113 -4.92 -3.99 -5.95
N GLY A 114 -4.03 -4.42 -5.06
CA GLY A 114 -4.16 -5.66 -4.29
C GLY A 114 -5.42 -5.68 -3.43
N MET A 115 -5.68 -4.58 -2.73
CA MET A 115 -6.88 -4.40 -1.92
C MET A 115 -8.17 -4.45 -2.75
N MET A 116 -8.20 -3.76 -3.89
CA MET A 116 -9.37 -3.79 -4.77
C MET A 116 -9.65 -5.18 -5.34
N LYS A 117 -8.60 -5.96 -5.65
CA LYS A 117 -8.74 -7.36 -6.06
C LYS A 117 -9.29 -8.23 -4.94
N PHE A 118 -8.81 -8.03 -3.70
CA PHE A 118 -9.30 -8.76 -2.54
C PHE A 118 -10.79 -8.50 -2.27
N LEU A 119 -11.23 -7.25 -2.41
CA LEU A 119 -12.63 -6.84 -2.28
C LEU A 119 -13.51 -7.25 -3.47
N LYS A 120 -12.97 -8.00 -4.44
CA LYS A 120 -13.67 -8.46 -5.65
C LYS A 120 -14.36 -7.33 -6.41
N ALA A 121 -13.78 -6.12 -6.40
CA ALA A 121 -14.33 -4.99 -7.12
C ALA A 121 -14.37 -5.25 -8.63
N LYS A 122 -15.45 -4.83 -9.27
CA LYS A 122 -15.60 -4.87 -10.74
C LYS A 122 -15.09 -3.56 -11.35
N SER A 123 -14.48 -3.65 -12.53
CA SER A 123 -13.99 -2.50 -13.31
C SER A 123 -13.12 -1.54 -12.51
N ILE A 124 -12.09 -2.09 -11.84
CA ILE A 124 -11.20 -1.34 -10.97
C ILE A 124 -10.29 -0.43 -11.79
N LEU A 125 -10.23 0.84 -11.40
CA LEU A 125 -9.24 1.79 -11.90
C LEU A 125 -8.57 2.51 -10.72
N VAL A 126 -7.30 2.22 -10.51
CA VAL A 126 -6.44 2.91 -9.54
C VAL A 126 -5.45 3.78 -10.32
N LYS A 127 -5.43 5.09 -10.06
CA LYS A 127 -4.52 6.05 -10.71
C LYS A 127 -3.76 6.86 -9.66
N HIS A 128 -2.45 6.92 -9.81
CA HIS A 128 -1.63 7.96 -9.16
C HIS A 128 -1.89 9.31 -9.84
N LYS A 129 -2.13 10.37 -9.06
CA LYS A 129 -2.51 11.70 -9.58
C LYS A 129 -1.45 12.75 -9.39
N ASN A 130 -0.91 12.83 -8.18
CA ASN A 130 0.09 13.82 -7.83
C ASN A 130 1.00 13.25 -6.77
N CYS A 131 2.28 13.61 -6.78
CA CYS A 131 3.13 13.43 -5.62
C CYS A 131 4.10 14.58 -5.46
N GLN A 132 4.02 15.25 -4.31
CA GLN A 132 4.92 16.30 -3.88
C GLN A 132 5.99 15.69 -2.97
N LYS A 133 7.23 16.17 -3.08
CA LYS A 133 8.37 15.70 -2.29
C LYS A 133 9.08 16.82 -1.51
N GLU A 134 8.57 18.04 -1.56
CA GLU A 134 9.18 19.17 -0.84
C GLU A 134 8.86 19.06 0.67
N GLY A 135 9.89 18.84 1.48
CA GLY A 135 9.77 18.63 2.92
C GLY A 135 9.33 17.20 3.27
N PHE A 136 8.06 16.87 3.02
CA PHE A 136 7.50 15.54 3.25
C PHE A 136 6.88 15.00 1.97
N LYS A 137 7.11 13.72 1.69
CA LYS A 137 6.43 13.03 0.58
C LYS A 137 4.93 13.09 0.82
N PHE A 138 4.15 13.56 -0.14
CA PHE A 138 2.69 13.52 -0.10
C PHE A 138 2.19 13.11 -1.48
N CYS A 139 1.51 11.96 -1.57
CA CYS A 139 0.95 11.49 -2.83
C CYS A 139 -0.56 11.30 -2.75
N GLU A 140 -1.20 11.51 -3.90
CA GLU A 140 -2.63 11.36 -4.10
C GLU A 140 -2.95 10.29 -5.14
N TYR A 141 -3.97 9.50 -4.85
CA TYR A 141 -4.47 8.43 -5.68
C TYR A 141 -5.98 8.55 -5.84
N GLU A 142 -6.46 8.20 -7.01
CA GLU A 142 -7.88 8.02 -7.29
C GLU A 142 -8.18 6.54 -7.47
N VAL A 143 -9.21 6.07 -6.78
CA VAL A 143 -9.69 4.69 -6.86
C VAL A 143 -11.13 4.71 -7.30
N ASN A 144 -11.41 4.11 -8.46
CA ASN A 144 -12.75 3.95 -9.00
C ASN A 144 -13.08 2.46 -9.12
N TRP A 145 -14.32 2.10 -8.79
CA TRP A 145 -14.88 0.77 -9.03
C TRP A 145 -16.35 0.88 -9.40
N MET A 146 -16.84 -0.14 -10.10
CA MET A 146 -18.25 -0.26 -10.38
C MET A 146 -18.98 -0.73 -9.13
N VAL A 147 -19.92 0.08 -8.67
CA VAL A 147 -20.91 -0.31 -7.66
C VAL A 147 -22.00 -1.06 -8.44
N SER A 148 -22.03 -2.39 -8.33
CA SER A 148 -23.14 -3.13 -8.91
C SER A 148 -24.39 -2.88 -8.06
N ASN A 149 -25.48 -2.42 -8.69
CA ASN A 149 -26.83 -2.33 -8.10
C ASN A 149 -27.45 -3.72 -7.90
N VAL A 150 -26.71 -4.68 -7.32
CA VAL A 150 -27.27 -5.99 -7.01
C VAL A 150 -27.53 -6.01 -5.51
N SER A 151 -28.79 -5.65 -5.22
CA SER A 151 -29.60 -5.95 -4.04
C SER A 151 -29.25 -7.27 -3.35
#